data_AF-A0A960FV52-F1
#
_entry.id   AF-A0A960FV52-F1
#
_cell.length_a   1.000
_cell.length_b   1.000
_cell.length_c   1.000
_cell.angle_alpha   90.00
_cell.angle_beta   90.00
_cell.angle_gamma   90.00
#
_symmetry.space_group_name_H-M   'P 1'
#
loop_
_entity.id
_entity.type
_entity.pdbx_description
1 polymer ?
#
loop_
_entity_poly.entity_id
_entity_poly.type
_entity_poly.pdbx_seq_one_letter_code
_entity_poly.pdbx_strand_id
1 'polypeptide(L)'
;MATTQRRDRNRPGDDWTSVADLVATLRRRWQKGPYLRAHVTGVGFEPISLPVRAPTATDLTERLDEVRAWVEHFDNNNRTGSSRQVFDLEHKILRTRTIGDTPVPVRAHVPSFERLCAILGTQAELTSLQRVLEVTRSWSTTDPSRDRIVGWVSDNPRVAIEHEGVWNEVLAVIGWMADTAHDRSALDLRHLDAPGIDTKFVDRHRKLLGRLLEQIVPADQIDRSAASFAGRFGFRERSTYVRFRLLDPVPELPSVLSEAELRVDELARLPLSISAAFVVENRASYLAFPHVPGAIAIFGEGFGVTVLEGIPWLACRELVYWGDI
;
A
#
# COMPACT_ATOMS: atom_id res chain seq x y z
N MET A 1 -40.02 5.95 31.31
CA MET A 1 -40.45 6.02 29.89
C MET A 1 -39.21 5.82 29.03
N ALA A 2 -38.94 4.57 28.66
CA ALA A 2 -37.82 4.19 27.80
C ALA A 2 -38.42 3.80 26.45
N THR A 3 -38.28 4.68 25.46
CA THR A 3 -38.77 4.43 24.11
C THR A 3 -37.70 3.64 23.36
N THR A 4 -37.84 2.32 23.38
CA THR A 4 -37.06 1.41 22.55
C THR A 4 -37.34 1.74 21.08
N GLN A 5 -36.37 2.37 20.42
CA GLN A 5 -36.32 2.45 18.96
C GLN A 5 -36.31 1.03 18.39
N ARG A 6 -37.48 0.57 17.94
CA ARG A 6 -37.58 -0.54 16.99
C ARG A 6 -36.75 -0.15 15.77
N ARG A 7 -35.66 -0.87 15.55
CA ARG A 7 -34.99 -0.91 14.23
C ARG A 7 -36.04 -1.33 13.22
N ASP A 8 -36.40 -0.43 12.30
CA ASP A 8 -37.15 -0.78 11.09
C ASP A 8 -36.37 -1.88 10.38
N ARG A 9 -36.97 -3.08 10.34
CA ARG A 9 -36.47 -4.23 9.59
C ARG A 9 -37.02 -4.14 8.16
N ASN A 10 -36.13 -4.40 7.21
CA ASN A 10 -36.33 -4.71 5.79
C ASN A 10 -36.97 -3.62 4.91
N ARG A 11 -36.15 -3.06 4.02
CA ARG A 11 -36.64 -2.60 2.72
C ARG A 11 -37.11 -3.83 1.91
N PRO A 12 -38.16 -3.71 1.09
CA PRO A 12 -38.52 -4.78 0.14
C PRO A 12 -37.37 -4.95 -0.86
N GLY A 13 -36.55 -6.00 -0.71
CA GLY A 13 -35.40 -6.29 -1.58
C GLY A 13 -34.20 -6.99 -0.94
N ASP A 14 -34.05 -7.03 0.39
CA ASP A 14 -32.84 -7.59 1.05
C ASP A 14 -32.75 -9.13 1.03
N ASP A 15 -33.82 -9.83 0.63
CA ASP A 15 -33.87 -11.31 0.69
C ASP A 15 -33.33 -12.00 -0.58
N TRP A 16 -33.28 -11.31 -1.73
CA TRP A 16 -32.95 -11.91 -3.04
C TRP A 16 -31.80 -11.20 -3.74
N THR A 17 -30.99 -11.95 -4.47
CA THR A 17 -29.79 -11.42 -5.14
C THR A 17 -30.17 -10.47 -6.27
N SER A 18 -29.57 -9.29 -6.29
CA SER A 18 -29.66 -8.36 -7.41
C SER A 18 -28.49 -8.51 -8.39
N VAL A 19 -28.63 -7.99 -9.61
CA VAL A 19 -27.53 -7.87 -10.58
C VAL A 19 -26.36 -7.06 -9.98
N ALA A 20 -26.66 -6.02 -9.19
CA ALA A 20 -25.64 -5.21 -8.53
C ALA A 20 -24.80 -6.03 -7.52
N ASP A 21 -25.40 -6.97 -6.80
CA ASP A 21 -24.69 -7.86 -5.87
C ASP A 21 -23.72 -8.81 -6.60
N LEU A 22 -24.13 -9.29 -7.77
CA LEU A 22 -23.30 -10.12 -8.64
C LEU A 22 -22.10 -9.32 -9.15
N VAL A 23 -22.32 -8.10 -9.66
CA VAL A 23 -21.26 -7.19 -10.11
C VAL A 23 -20.32 -6.83 -8.96
N ALA A 24 -20.86 -6.54 -7.76
CA ALA A 24 -20.05 -6.25 -6.57
C ALA A 24 -19.19 -7.46 -6.17
N THR A 25 -19.72 -8.68 -6.30
CA THR A 25 -18.98 -9.92 -6.06
C THR A 25 -17.83 -10.08 -7.06
N LEU A 26 -18.08 -9.88 -8.35
CA LEU A 26 -17.05 -9.91 -9.38
C LEU A 26 -15.99 -8.83 -9.15
N ARG A 27 -16.40 -7.61 -8.79
CA ARG A 27 -15.48 -6.49 -8.51
C ARG A 27 -14.57 -6.82 -7.33
N ARG A 28 -15.10 -7.39 -6.23
CA ARG A 28 -14.28 -7.85 -5.10
C ARG A 28 -13.27 -8.93 -5.51
N ARG A 29 -13.66 -9.87 -6.37
CA ARG A 29 -12.73 -10.91 -6.89
C ARG A 29 -11.68 -10.31 -7.82
N TRP A 30 -12.07 -9.35 -8.66
CA TRP A 30 -11.18 -8.61 -9.55
C TRP A 30 -10.09 -7.84 -8.80
N GLN A 31 -10.47 -7.14 -7.72
CA GLN A 31 -9.52 -6.38 -6.90
C GLN A 31 -8.43 -7.24 -6.24
N LYS A 32 -8.65 -8.55 -6.09
CA LYS A 32 -7.62 -9.48 -5.60
C LYS A 32 -6.55 -9.79 -6.65
N GLY A 33 -6.77 -9.44 -7.92
CA GLY A 33 -5.82 -9.64 -9.03
C GLY A 33 -5.75 -11.00 -9.74
N PRO A 34 -6.44 -12.11 -9.34
CA PRO A 34 -6.20 -13.42 -9.96
C PRO A 34 -6.58 -13.47 -11.44
N TYR A 35 -7.61 -12.73 -11.87
CA TYR A 35 -8.04 -12.71 -13.27
C TYR A 35 -7.03 -12.02 -14.18
N LEU A 36 -6.47 -10.89 -13.74
CA LEU A 36 -5.42 -10.19 -14.47
C LEU A 36 -4.15 -11.04 -14.54
N ARG A 37 -3.76 -11.66 -13.43
CA ARG A 37 -2.59 -12.55 -13.38
C ARG A 37 -2.74 -13.71 -14.36
N ALA A 38 -3.85 -14.44 -14.28
CA ALA A 38 -4.15 -15.55 -15.18
C ALA A 38 -4.13 -15.12 -16.66
N HIS A 39 -4.70 -13.96 -16.98
CA HIS A 39 -4.71 -13.42 -18.33
C HIS A 39 -3.29 -13.14 -18.86
N VAL A 40 -2.43 -12.50 -18.07
CA VAL A 40 -1.06 -12.16 -18.49
C VAL A 40 -0.16 -13.39 -18.57
N THR A 41 -0.34 -14.38 -17.68
CA THR A 41 0.45 -15.61 -17.69
C THR A 41 -0.06 -16.65 -18.72
N GLY A 42 -1.11 -16.34 -19.48
CA GLY A 42 -1.67 -17.23 -20.48
C GLY A 42 -2.46 -18.42 -19.92
N VAL A 43 -2.83 -18.36 -18.63
CA VAL A 43 -3.73 -19.36 -18.04
C VAL A 43 -5.13 -19.15 -18.60
N GLY A 44 -5.73 -20.22 -19.12
CA GLY A 44 -7.06 -20.19 -19.71
C GLY A 44 -8.12 -19.63 -18.74
N PHE A 45 -9.06 -18.85 -19.27
CA PHE A 45 -10.15 -18.31 -18.47
C PHE A 45 -11.18 -19.40 -18.16
N GLU A 46 -11.40 -19.67 -16.88
CA GLU A 46 -12.50 -20.54 -16.44
C GLU A 46 -13.80 -19.73 -16.33
N PRO A 47 -14.89 -20.16 -16.99
CA PRO A 47 -16.18 -19.51 -16.89
C PRO A 47 -16.65 -19.34 -15.44
N ILE A 48 -17.03 -18.12 -15.07
CA ILE A 48 -17.49 -17.82 -13.70
C ILE A 48 -18.98 -18.12 -13.63
N SER A 49 -19.39 -18.84 -12.59
CA SER A 49 -20.80 -19.04 -12.28
C SER A 49 -21.10 -18.58 -10.86
N LEU A 50 -22.06 -17.66 -10.73
CA LEU A 50 -22.49 -17.09 -9.47
C LEU A 50 -23.90 -17.58 -9.12
N PRO A 51 -24.14 -18.03 -7.87
CA PRO A 51 -25.48 -18.38 -7.43
C PRO A 51 -26.34 -17.11 -7.32
N VAL A 52 -27.61 -17.21 -7.73
CA VAL A 52 -28.63 -16.19 -7.51
C VAL A 52 -29.57 -16.71 -6.44
N ARG A 53 -29.65 -16.03 -5.30
CA ARG A 53 -30.69 -16.31 -4.30
C ARG A 53 -32.02 -15.80 -4.85
N ALA A 54 -32.76 -16.69 -5.48
CA ALA A 54 -34.05 -16.41 -6.09
C ALA A 54 -35.21 -16.60 -5.09
N PRO A 55 -36.40 -16.03 -5.38
CA PRO A 55 -37.65 -16.36 -4.71
C PRO A 55 -37.95 -17.86 -4.72
N THR A 56 -38.71 -18.31 -3.72
CA THR A 56 -39.22 -19.68 -3.58
C THR A 56 -40.69 -19.79 -4.02
N ALA A 57 -41.21 -21.02 -4.07
CA ALA A 57 -42.64 -21.24 -4.34
C ALA A 57 -43.56 -20.66 -3.25
N THR A 58 -43.08 -20.60 -2.00
CA THR A 58 -43.79 -19.95 -0.90
C THR A 58 -43.85 -18.44 -1.11
N ASP A 59 -42.72 -17.82 -1.48
CA ASP A 59 -42.66 -16.38 -1.77
C ASP A 59 -43.61 -15.97 -2.91
N LEU A 60 -43.75 -16.81 -3.93
CA LEU A 60 -44.72 -16.58 -5.01
C LEU A 60 -46.17 -16.55 -4.51
N THR A 61 -46.51 -17.35 -3.51
CA THR A 61 -47.88 -17.45 -2.97
C THR A 61 -48.18 -16.30 -2.01
N GLU A 62 -47.19 -15.90 -1.20
CA GLU A 62 -47.36 -14.92 -0.12
C GLU A 62 -47.04 -13.48 -0.55
N ARG A 63 -46.11 -13.29 -1.49
CA ARG A 63 -45.51 -11.99 -1.86
C ARG A 63 -45.40 -11.82 -3.39
N LEU A 64 -46.45 -12.19 -4.13
CA LEU A 64 -46.44 -12.25 -5.59
C LEU A 64 -45.96 -10.97 -6.28
N ASP A 65 -46.45 -9.80 -5.85
CA ASP A 65 -46.11 -8.52 -6.47
C ASP A 65 -44.63 -8.18 -6.28
N GLU A 66 -44.05 -8.51 -5.12
CA GLU A 66 -42.62 -8.33 -4.85
C GLU A 66 -41.76 -9.27 -5.71
N VAL A 67 -42.19 -10.53 -5.88
CA VAL A 67 -41.51 -11.49 -6.75
C VAL A 67 -41.51 -11.01 -8.20
N ARG A 68 -42.66 -10.56 -8.71
CA ARG A 68 -42.77 -10.02 -10.08
C ARG A 68 -41.90 -8.79 -10.29
N ALA A 69 -41.96 -7.84 -9.35
CA ALA A 69 -41.13 -6.65 -9.38
C ALA A 69 -39.63 -6.99 -9.35
N TRP A 70 -39.23 -7.98 -8.55
CA TRP A 70 -37.85 -8.43 -8.51
C TRP A 70 -37.40 -9.08 -9.82
N VAL A 71 -38.19 -9.98 -10.42
CA VAL A 71 -37.85 -10.63 -11.70
C VAL A 71 -37.70 -9.57 -12.80
N GLU A 72 -38.65 -8.65 -12.90
CA GLU A 72 -38.61 -7.56 -13.89
C GLU A 72 -37.39 -6.65 -13.68
N HIS A 73 -37.11 -6.28 -12.43
CA HIS A 73 -35.94 -5.46 -12.10
C HIS A 73 -34.62 -6.19 -12.40
N PHE A 74 -34.55 -7.50 -12.11
CA PHE A 74 -33.39 -8.32 -12.41
C PHE A 74 -33.15 -8.40 -13.92
N ASP A 75 -34.18 -8.69 -14.70
CA ASP A 75 -34.09 -8.78 -16.16
C ASP A 75 -33.72 -7.45 -16.81
N ASN A 76 -34.30 -6.34 -16.33
CA ASN A 76 -33.99 -5.00 -16.83
C ASN A 76 -32.54 -4.63 -16.53
N ASN A 77 -32.05 -4.87 -15.31
CA ASN A 77 -30.66 -4.59 -14.94
C ASN A 77 -29.67 -5.58 -15.58
N ASN A 78 -30.11 -6.78 -15.95
CA ASN A 78 -29.28 -7.72 -16.70
C ASN A 78 -29.14 -7.33 -18.18
N ARG A 79 -29.82 -6.27 -18.66
CA ARG A 79 -29.67 -5.77 -20.02
C ARG A 79 -28.77 -4.54 -20.04
N THR A 80 -27.86 -4.49 -21.01
CA THR A 80 -27.17 -3.25 -21.38
C THR A 80 -27.96 -2.53 -22.48
N GLY A 81 -27.79 -1.22 -22.62
CA GLY A 81 -28.49 -0.40 -23.61
C GLY A 81 -28.35 -0.85 -25.08
N SER A 82 -27.44 -1.78 -25.38
CA SER A 82 -27.19 -2.34 -26.72
C SER A 82 -27.82 -3.73 -26.94
N SER A 83 -28.96 -4.04 -26.32
CA SER A 83 -29.65 -5.35 -26.39
C SER A 83 -28.82 -6.55 -25.88
N ARG A 84 -27.62 -6.31 -25.35
CA ARG A 84 -26.71 -7.38 -24.89
C ARG A 84 -26.96 -7.70 -23.43
N GLN A 85 -27.04 -9.01 -23.15
CA GLN A 85 -26.95 -9.66 -21.83
C GLN A 85 -25.92 -8.94 -20.93
N VAL A 86 -25.98 -8.89 -19.60
CA VAL A 86 -24.81 -8.67 -18.73
C VAL A 86 -24.25 -10.04 -18.37
N PHE A 87 -25.13 -10.91 -17.88
CA PHE A 87 -24.89 -12.31 -17.55
C PHE A 87 -25.72 -13.23 -18.44
N ASP A 88 -25.20 -14.44 -18.68
CA ASP A 88 -25.98 -15.53 -19.24
C ASP A 88 -26.69 -16.23 -18.06
N LEU A 89 -28.02 -16.30 -18.10
CA LEU A 89 -28.82 -16.69 -16.94
C LEU A 89 -29.34 -18.14 -17.07
N GLU A 90 -29.05 -18.95 -16.06
CA GLU A 90 -29.73 -20.22 -15.85
C GLU A 90 -31.04 -19.96 -15.08
N HIS A 91 -32.16 -20.45 -15.61
CA HIS A 91 -33.47 -20.25 -15.02
C HIS A 91 -34.03 -21.56 -14.48
N LYS A 92 -34.78 -21.45 -13.37
CA LYS A 92 -35.63 -22.51 -12.85
C LYS A 92 -37.08 -22.06 -12.94
N ILE A 93 -37.96 -22.97 -13.34
CA ILE A 93 -39.40 -22.73 -13.32
C ILE A 93 -39.92 -23.02 -11.91
N LEU A 94 -40.46 -22.01 -11.25
CA LEU A 94 -41.27 -22.17 -10.05
C LEU A 94 -42.71 -22.45 -10.46
N ARG A 95 -43.26 -23.56 -9.95
CA ARG A 95 -44.63 -23.97 -10.24
C ARG A 95 -45.48 -23.81 -9.00
N THR A 96 -46.60 -23.12 -9.14
CA THR A 96 -47.63 -23.03 -8.09
C THR A 96 -48.98 -23.43 -8.68
N ARG A 97 -49.88 -24.00 -7.86
CA ARG A 97 -51.22 -24.43 -8.32
C ARG A 97 -52.10 -23.25 -8.75
N THR A 98 -51.79 -22.03 -8.29
CA THR A 98 -52.69 -20.88 -8.39
C THR A 98 -52.18 -19.79 -9.34
N ILE A 99 -50.86 -19.64 -9.51
CA ILE A 99 -50.25 -18.49 -10.21
C ILE A 99 -49.59 -18.90 -11.55
N GLY A 100 -49.37 -20.19 -11.77
CA GLY A 100 -48.75 -20.74 -12.99
C GLY A 100 -47.22 -20.84 -12.92
N ASP A 101 -46.61 -21.17 -14.05
CA ASP A 101 -45.16 -21.38 -14.19
C ASP A 101 -44.44 -20.01 -14.29
N THR A 102 -43.58 -19.71 -13.31
CA THR A 102 -42.77 -18.47 -13.29
C THR A 102 -41.29 -18.81 -13.39
N PRO A 103 -40.59 -18.44 -14.48
CA PRO A 103 -39.15 -18.61 -14.57
C PRO A 103 -38.45 -17.60 -13.66
N VAL A 104 -37.49 -18.07 -12.86
CA VAL A 104 -36.63 -17.22 -12.03
C VAL A 104 -35.16 -17.56 -12.27
N PRO A 105 -34.26 -16.56 -12.34
CA PRO A 105 -32.84 -16.81 -12.50
C PRO A 105 -32.27 -17.43 -11.22
N VAL A 106 -31.56 -18.55 -11.36
CA VAL A 106 -30.93 -19.28 -10.25
C VAL A 106 -29.41 -19.25 -10.30
N ARG A 107 -28.83 -19.03 -11.49
CA ARG A 107 -27.39 -18.82 -11.67
C ARG A 107 -27.12 -17.78 -12.76
N ALA A 108 -26.03 -17.04 -12.58
CA ALA A 108 -25.52 -16.07 -13.53
C ALA A 108 -24.11 -16.48 -13.99
N HIS A 109 -23.91 -16.56 -15.30
CA HIS A 109 -22.68 -17.04 -15.92
C HIS A 109 -21.94 -15.92 -16.65
N VAL A 110 -20.61 -15.97 -16.55
CA VAL A 110 -19.67 -15.12 -17.28
C VAL A 110 -18.79 -16.05 -18.12
N PRO A 111 -19.11 -16.25 -19.42
CA PRO A 111 -18.46 -17.26 -20.25
C PRO A 111 -17.01 -16.94 -20.64
N SER A 112 -16.59 -15.66 -20.60
CA SER A 112 -15.26 -15.25 -21.07
C SER A 112 -14.66 -14.10 -20.26
N PHE A 113 -13.35 -13.91 -20.41
CA PHE A 113 -12.61 -12.83 -19.78
C PHE A 113 -13.02 -11.46 -20.32
N GLU A 114 -13.26 -11.35 -21.63
CA GLU A 114 -13.73 -10.13 -22.28
C GLU A 114 -15.10 -9.72 -21.72
N ARG A 115 -15.95 -10.73 -21.46
CA ARG A 115 -17.26 -10.52 -20.83
C ARG A 115 -17.11 -10.00 -19.41
N LEU A 116 -16.22 -10.59 -18.61
CA LEU A 116 -15.92 -10.09 -17.26
C LEU A 116 -15.47 -8.63 -17.30
N CYS A 117 -14.57 -8.28 -18.22
CA CYS A 117 -14.04 -6.93 -18.34
C CYS A 117 -15.11 -5.92 -18.81
N ALA A 118 -16.01 -6.33 -19.70
CA ALA A 118 -17.14 -5.53 -20.13
C ALA A 118 -18.13 -5.26 -18.97
N ILE A 119 -18.41 -6.27 -18.14
CA ILE A 119 -19.28 -6.14 -16.96
C ILE A 119 -18.67 -5.16 -15.94
N LEU A 120 -17.36 -5.25 -15.73
CA LEU A 120 -16.68 -4.45 -14.70
C LEU A 120 -16.22 -3.07 -15.17
N GLY A 121 -16.15 -2.84 -16.49
CA GLY A 121 -15.65 -1.61 -17.09
C GLY A 121 -14.12 -1.48 -17.01
N THR A 122 -13.39 -2.59 -17.05
CA THR A 122 -11.94 -2.64 -16.74
C THR A 122 -11.03 -2.61 -17.98
N GLN A 123 -11.54 -2.17 -19.13
CA GLN A 123 -10.77 -2.09 -20.37
C GLN A 123 -9.57 -1.14 -20.24
N ALA A 124 -9.74 0.01 -19.58
CA ALA A 124 -8.64 0.95 -19.33
C ALA A 124 -7.53 0.33 -18.46
N GLU A 125 -7.88 -0.51 -17.48
CA GLU A 125 -6.91 -1.24 -16.66
C GLU A 125 -6.12 -2.27 -17.47
N LEU A 126 -6.76 -2.94 -18.44
CA LEU A 126 -6.05 -3.86 -19.36
C LEU A 126 -5.08 -3.12 -20.26
N THR A 127 -5.50 -1.99 -20.83
CA THR A 127 -4.61 -1.15 -21.66
C THR A 127 -3.43 -0.63 -20.85
N SER A 128 -3.66 -0.20 -19.61
CA SER A 128 -2.62 0.22 -18.66
C SER A 128 -1.60 -0.90 -18.42
N LEU A 129 -2.08 -2.12 -18.10
CA LEU A 129 -1.22 -3.27 -17.87
C LEU A 129 -0.39 -3.64 -19.10
N GLN A 130 -0.99 -3.58 -20.29
CA GLN A 130 -0.30 -3.83 -21.56
C GLN A 130 0.83 -2.82 -21.78
N ARG A 131 0.60 -1.52 -21.54
CA ARG A 131 1.64 -0.49 -21.63
C ARG A 131 2.76 -0.72 -20.63
N VAL A 132 2.43 -1.04 -19.37
CA VAL A 132 3.45 -1.34 -18.36
C VAL A 132 4.31 -2.52 -18.77
N LEU A 133 3.71 -3.60 -19.29
CA LEU A 133 4.45 -4.75 -19.81
C LEU A 133 5.30 -4.41 -21.03
N GLU A 134 4.77 -3.62 -21.97
CA GLU A 134 5.49 -3.18 -23.16
C GLU A 134 6.71 -2.33 -22.81
N VAL A 135 6.53 -1.32 -21.95
CA VAL A 135 7.61 -0.49 -21.42
C VAL A 135 8.66 -1.37 -20.73
N THR A 136 8.23 -2.28 -19.86
CA THR A 136 9.14 -3.21 -19.17
C THR A 136 9.92 -4.10 -20.14
N ARG A 137 9.29 -4.59 -21.21
CA ARG A 137 9.93 -5.45 -22.23
C ARG A 137 10.90 -4.67 -23.12
N SER A 138 10.62 -3.39 -23.37
CA SER A 138 11.49 -2.49 -24.13
C SER A 138 12.64 -1.88 -23.30
N TRP A 139 12.61 -2.07 -21.98
CA TRP A 139 13.59 -1.48 -21.07
C TRP A 139 15.01 -2.00 -21.34
N SER A 140 15.93 -1.06 -21.55
CA SER A 140 17.34 -1.36 -21.80
C SER A 140 18.04 -1.76 -20.50
N THR A 141 18.27 -3.06 -20.34
CA THR A 141 18.91 -3.71 -19.19
C THR A 141 19.36 -5.12 -19.60
N THR A 142 19.92 -5.89 -18.67
CA THR A 142 20.22 -7.31 -18.87
C THR A 142 18.95 -8.14 -18.97
N ASP A 143 18.93 -9.15 -19.86
CA ASP A 143 17.77 -10.03 -20.07
C ASP A 143 17.25 -10.67 -18.77
N PRO A 144 18.12 -11.18 -17.85
CA PRO A 144 17.64 -11.74 -16.58
C PRO A 144 16.90 -10.72 -15.69
N SER A 145 17.35 -9.46 -15.67
CA SER A 145 16.68 -8.42 -14.88
C SER A 145 15.33 -8.07 -15.47
N ARG A 146 15.28 -7.92 -16.79
CA ARG A 146 14.04 -7.66 -17.53
C ARG A 146 13.01 -8.75 -17.27
N ASP A 147 13.41 -10.02 -17.42
CA ASP A 147 12.51 -11.17 -17.26
C ASP A 147 11.95 -11.27 -15.83
N ARG A 148 12.79 -10.98 -14.81
CA ARG A 148 12.34 -10.92 -13.41
C ARG A 148 11.31 -9.82 -13.18
N ILE A 149 11.50 -8.62 -13.74
CA ILE A 149 10.49 -7.55 -13.62
C ILE A 149 9.22 -7.89 -14.41
N VAL A 150 9.32 -8.46 -15.61
CA VAL A 150 8.15 -8.94 -16.38
C VAL A 150 7.37 -10.00 -15.59
N GLY A 151 8.07 -10.95 -14.98
CA GLY A 151 7.48 -11.94 -14.08
C GLY A 151 6.77 -11.28 -12.89
N TRP A 152 7.42 -10.31 -12.24
CA TRP A 152 6.83 -9.58 -11.12
C TRP A 152 5.56 -8.81 -11.53
N VAL A 153 5.57 -8.13 -12.68
CA VAL A 153 4.39 -7.40 -13.20
C VAL A 153 3.25 -8.38 -13.47
N SER A 154 3.57 -9.55 -14.03
CA SER A 154 2.59 -10.61 -14.30
C SER A 154 1.97 -11.16 -13.02
N ASP A 155 2.75 -11.29 -11.95
CA ASP A 155 2.28 -11.73 -10.63
C ASP A 155 1.57 -10.63 -9.83
N ASN A 156 1.87 -9.36 -10.10
CA ASN A 156 1.37 -8.19 -9.37
C ASN A 156 0.71 -7.13 -10.27
N PRO A 157 -0.22 -7.50 -11.17
CA PRO A 157 -0.69 -6.61 -12.23
C PRO A 157 -1.43 -5.38 -11.68
N ARG A 158 -2.15 -5.52 -10.57
CA ARG A 158 -2.83 -4.39 -9.91
C ARG A 158 -1.87 -3.31 -9.45
N VAL A 159 -0.78 -3.72 -8.79
CA VAL A 159 0.23 -2.79 -8.29
C VAL A 159 0.95 -2.11 -9.45
N ALA A 160 1.21 -2.85 -10.53
CA ALA A 160 1.80 -2.32 -11.74
C ALA A 160 0.91 -1.25 -12.41
N ILE A 161 -0.39 -1.51 -12.56
CA ILE A 161 -1.38 -0.57 -13.11
C ILE A 161 -1.45 0.72 -12.27
N GLU A 162 -1.50 0.59 -10.94
CA GLU A 162 -1.55 1.75 -10.02
C GLU A 162 -0.34 2.70 -10.18
N HIS A 163 0.77 2.19 -10.71
CA HIS A 163 2.01 2.94 -10.88
C HIS A 163 2.38 3.17 -12.35
N GLU A 164 1.46 2.95 -13.31
CA GLU A 164 1.70 3.18 -14.75
C GLU A 164 2.30 4.57 -15.01
N GLY A 165 1.74 5.60 -14.36
CA GLY A 165 2.14 7.00 -14.57
C GLY A 165 3.56 7.36 -14.12
N VAL A 166 4.23 6.50 -13.35
CA VAL A 166 5.62 6.68 -12.88
C VAL A 166 6.51 5.49 -13.23
N TRP A 167 6.07 4.62 -14.14
CA TRP A 167 6.72 3.33 -14.35
C TRP A 167 8.10 3.46 -14.99
N ASN A 168 8.29 4.45 -15.88
CA ASN A 168 9.59 4.72 -16.49
C ASN A 168 10.63 5.13 -15.45
N GLU A 169 10.23 5.98 -14.51
CA GLU A 169 11.04 6.44 -13.39
C GLU A 169 11.39 5.28 -12.45
N VAL A 170 10.43 4.39 -12.18
CA VAL A 170 10.67 3.15 -11.42
C VAL A 170 11.74 2.29 -12.09
N LEU A 171 11.64 2.05 -13.40
CA LEU A 171 12.63 1.27 -14.16
C LEU A 171 14.00 1.97 -14.21
N ALA A 172 14.04 3.30 -14.30
CA ALA A 172 15.28 4.07 -14.25
C ALA A 172 16.01 3.88 -12.90
N VAL A 173 15.28 3.93 -11.78
CA VAL A 173 15.84 3.65 -10.44
C VAL A 173 16.35 2.22 -10.34
N ILE A 174 15.56 1.23 -10.80
CA ILE A 174 15.96 -0.18 -10.75
C ILE A 174 17.20 -0.42 -11.59
N GLY A 175 17.27 0.18 -12.79
CA GLY A 175 18.43 0.05 -13.68
C GLY A 175 19.68 0.64 -13.08
N TRP A 176 19.56 1.84 -12.50
CA TRP A 176 20.65 2.49 -11.79
C TRP A 176 21.17 1.63 -10.64
N MET A 177 20.27 1.04 -9.84
CA MET A 177 20.65 0.20 -8.70
C MET A 177 21.19 -1.18 -9.10
N ALA A 178 20.79 -1.70 -10.25
CA ALA A 178 21.29 -2.97 -10.78
C ALA A 178 22.68 -2.84 -11.42
N ASP A 179 23.11 -1.62 -11.74
CA ASP A 179 24.43 -1.35 -12.28
C ASP A 179 25.51 -1.47 -11.20
N THR A 180 26.41 -2.45 -11.39
CA THR A 180 27.52 -2.75 -10.48
C THR A 180 28.65 -1.73 -10.54
N ALA A 181 28.63 -0.79 -11.48
CA ALA A 181 29.61 0.30 -11.55
C ALA A 181 29.50 1.28 -10.36
N HIS A 182 28.35 1.32 -9.69
CA HIS A 182 28.10 2.22 -8.57
C HIS A 182 28.47 1.56 -7.23
N ASP A 183 29.48 2.10 -6.54
CA ASP A 183 29.71 1.77 -5.13
C ASP A 183 28.68 2.50 -4.25
N ARG A 184 27.56 1.82 -4.00
CA ARG A 184 26.46 2.32 -3.17
C ARG A 184 26.89 2.63 -1.74
N SER A 185 27.91 1.95 -1.20
CA SER A 185 28.34 2.11 0.20
C SER A 185 28.91 3.50 0.49
N ALA A 186 29.40 4.19 -0.53
CA ALA A 186 29.88 5.57 -0.45
C ALA A 186 28.77 6.61 -0.70
N LEU A 187 27.64 6.20 -1.29
CA LEU A 187 26.60 7.09 -1.79
C LEU A 187 25.45 7.24 -0.80
N ASP A 188 25.03 8.49 -0.59
CA ASP A 188 23.73 8.78 -0.01
C ASP A 188 22.65 8.46 -1.06
N LEU A 189 21.48 7.99 -0.65
CA LEU A 189 20.35 7.75 -1.55
C LEU A 189 19.98 8.99 -2.37
N ARG A 190 20.24 10.19 -1.84
CA ARG A 190 20.03 11.47 -2.53
C ARG A 190 21.00 11.72 -3.69
N HIS A 191 22.11 10.98 -3.74
CA HIS A 191 23.08 11.03 -4.85
C HIS A 191 22.69 10.10 -6.00
N LEU A 192 21.54 9.43 -5.93
CA LEU A 192 20.99 8.70 -7.05
C LEU A 192 20.68 9.68 -8.18
N ASP A 193 21.45 9.60 -9.26
CA ASP A 193 21.41 10.50 -10.42
C ASP A 193 20.71 9.88 -11.63
N ALA A 194 19.77 8.96 -11.36
CA ALA A 194 18.95 8.35 -12.40
C ALA A 194 18.12 9.41 -13.17
N PRO A 195 18.00 9.30 -14.51
CA PRO A 195 17.30 10.30 -15.32
C PRO A 195 15.86 10.53 -14.86
N GLY A 196 15.49 11.80 -14.66
CA GLY A 196 14.13 12.20 -14.29
C GLY A 196 13.75 11.93 -12.83
N ILE A 197 14.67 11.44 -12.01
CA ILE A 197 14.41 11.09 -10.62
C ILE A 197 14.81 12.25 -9.71
N ASP A 198 13.83 12.86 -9.04
CA ASP A 198 14.13 13.74 -7.92
C ASP A 198 14.33 12.94 -6.63
N THR A 199 14.94 13.58 -5.65
CA THR A 199 15.26 12.96 -4.36
C THR A 199 14.03 12.49 -3.58
N LYS A 200 12.85 13.08 -3.83
CA LYS A 200 11.59 12.74 -3.16
C LYS A 200 10.89 11.56 -3.82
N PHE A 201 11.23 11.24 -5.07
CA PHE A 201 10.66 10.12 -5.80
C PHE A 201 10.90 8.80 -5.08
N VAL A 202 12.16 8.50 -4.75
CA VAL A 202 12.53 7.27 -4.04
C VAL A 202 11.80 7.20 -2.71
N ASP A 203 11.73 8.31 -1.98
CA ASP A 203 11.04 8.42 -0.69
C ASP A 203 9.53 8.14 -0.81
N ARG A 204 8.88 8.64 -1.86
CA ARG A 204 7.46 8.40 -2.12
C ARG A 204 7.17 6.96 -2.53
N HIS A 205 8.09 6.32 -3.24
CA HIS A 205 7.87 4.99 -3.85
C HIS A 205 8.68 3.86 -3.20
N ARG A 206 9.25 4.05 -2.00
CA ARG A 206 10.09 3.06 -1.27
C ARG A 206 9.49 1.66 -1.22
N LYS A 207 8.18 1.55 -0.98
CA LYS A 207 7.49 0.25 -0.90
C LYS A 207 7.50 -0.50 -2.23
N LEU A 208 7.22 0.19 -3.34
CA LEU A 208 7.24 -0.41 -4.67
C LEU A 208 8.67 -0.76 -5.07
N LEU A 209 9.58 0.21 -4.96
CA LEU A 209 10.99 0.04 -5.30
C LEU A 209 11.60 -1.12 -4.52
N GLY A 210 11.35 -1.22 -3.21
CA GLY A 210 11.88 -2.30 -2.40
C GLY A 210 11.45 -3.69 -2.89
N ARG A 211 10.17 -3.86 -3.25
CA ARG A 211 9.64 -5.12 -3.77
C ARG A 211 10.22 -5.51 -5.12
N LEU A 212 10.51 -4.53 -5.97
CA LEU A 212 11.11 -4.74 -7.30
C LEU A 212 12.61 -5.01 -7.20
N LEU A 213 13.32 -4.23 -6.38
CA LEU A 213 14.75 -4.40 -6.13
C LEU A 213 15.05 -5.76 -5.50
N GLU A 214 14.19 -6.27 -4.62
CA GLU A 214 14.29 -7.64 -4.10
C GLU A 214 14.24 -8.74 -5.18
N GLN A 215 13.70 -8.43 -6.37
CA GLN A 215 13.76 -9.36 -7.50
C GLN A 215 15.12 -9.32 -8.20
N ILE A 216 15.80 -8.18 -8.20
CA ILE A 216 16.98 -7.92 -9.04
C ILE A 216 18.27 -8.04 -8.25
N VAL A 217 18.31 -7.43 -7.07
CA VAL A 217 19.47 -7.40 -6.19
C VAL A 217 19.69 -8.81 -5.61
N PRO A 218 20.93 -9.36 -5.69
CA PRO A 218 21.29 -10.62 -5.05
C PRO A 218 20.95 -10.62 -3.55
N ALA A 219 20.45 -11.74 -3.04
CA ALA A 219 19.94 -11.82 -1.66
C ALA A 219 20.99 -11.55 -0.59
N ASP A 220 22.27 -11.80 -0.87
CA ASP A 220 23.44 -11.51 -0.04
C ASP A 220 23.80 -10.02 0.00
N GLN A 221 23.27 -9.22 -0.93
CA GLN A 221 23.43 -7.76 -0.97
C GLN A 221 22.23 -7.01 -0.40
N ILE A 222 21.26 -7.72 0.19
CA ILE A 222 20.09 -7.13 0.83
C ILE A 222 20.21 -7.30 2.33
N ASP A 223 20.47 -6.21 3.05
CA ASP A 223 20.44 -6.22 4.51
C ASP A 223 19.00 -6.13 5.01
N ARG A 224 18.41 -7.29 5.32
CA ARG A 224 17.05 -7.37 5.87
C ARG A 224 16.96 -6.92 7.32
N SER A 225 18.08 -6.77 8.02
CA SER A 225 18.12 -6.26 9.40
C SER A 225 18.10 -4.73 9.45
N ALA A 226 18.50 -4.07 8.36
CA ALA A 226 18.47 -2.61 8.26
C ALA A 226 17.04 -2.06 8.38
N ALA A 227 16.88 -1.08 9.27
CA ALA A 227 15.62 -0.39 9.49
C ALA A 227 15.26 0.56 8.33
N SER A 228 16.28 1.12 7.65
CA SER A 228 16.09 2.08 6.56
C SER A 228 16.12 1.41 5.19
N PHE A 229 15.44 2.04 4.22
CA PHE A 229 15.51 1.65 2.81
C PHE A 229 16.93 1.78 2.26
N ALA A 230 17.65 2.83 2.65
CA ALA A 230 19.03 3.09 2.22
C ALA A 230 19.96 1.96 2.69
N GLY A 231 19.97 1.66 3.99
CA GLY A 231 20.79 0.59 4.56
C GLY A 231 20.46 -0.79 3.97
N ARG A 232 19.17 -1.09 3.78
CA ARG A 232 18.74 -2.37 3.18
C ARG A 232 19.35 -2.64 1.81
N PHE A 233 19.50 -1.59 1.00
CA PHE A 233 20.07 -1.68 -0.35
C PHE A 233 21.50 -1.14 -0.41
N GLY A 234 22.23 -1.15 0.71
CA GLY A 234 23.67 -0.87 0.76
C GLY A 234 24.07 0.58 0.50
N PHE A 235 23.14 1.53 0.56
CA PHE A 235 23.47 2.95 0.53
C PHE A 235 24.02 3.39 1.88
N ARG A 236 24.90 4.40 1.85
CA ARG A 236 25.37 5.07 3.06
C ARG A 236 24.19 5.68 3.79
N GLU A 237 23.93 5.21 5.01
CA GLU A 237 22.94 5.85 5.87
C GLU A 237 23.41 7.25 6.24
N ARG A 238 22.48 8.20 6.25
CA ARG A 238 22.77 9.55 6.73
C ARG A 238 23.06 9.45 8.21
N SER A 239 24.21 10.00 8.63
CA SER A 239 24.48 10.21 10.04
C SER A 239 23.33 11.03 10.63
N THR A 240 22.74 10.51 11.70
CA THR A 240 21.80 11.28 12.50
C THR A 240 22.61 12.14 13.46
N TYR A 241 22.13 13.35 13.76
CA TYR A 241 22.82 14.30 14.62
C TYR A 241 21.99 14.56 15.87
N VAL A 242 22.68 14.89 16.95
CA VAL A 242 22.07 15.36 18.19
C VAL A 242 22.68 16.72 18.49
N ARG A 243 21.81 17.72 18.52
CA ARG A 243 22.14 19.07 18.95
C ARG A 243 21.92 19.20 20.45
N PHE A 244 22.92 19.68 21.17
CA PHE A 244 22.83 19.88 22.61
C PHE A 244 23.59 21.12 23.07
N ARG A 245 23.08 21.74 24.13
CA ARG A 245 23.73 22.83 24.87
C ARG A 245 24.37 22.26 26.12
N LEU A 246 25.58 22.73 26.39
CA LEU A 246 26.26 22.48 27.65
C LEU A 246 25.69 23.47 28.67
N LEU A 247 25.01 22.94 29.69
CA LEU A 247 24.46 23.78 30.77
C LEU A 247 25.49 24.01 31.88
N ASP A 248 26.61 23.29 31.83
CA ASP A 248 27.77 23.40 32.71
C ASP A 248 29.02 22.91 31.95
N PRO A 249 30.26 23.29 32.32
CA PRO A 249 31.46 22.77 31.68
C PRO A 249 31.57 21.25 31.79
N VAL A 250 31.86 20.59 30.67
CA VAL A 250 32.02 19.13 30.58
C VAL A 250 33.47 18.81 30.20
N PRO A 251 34.22 18.03 31.01
CA PRO A 251 35.65 17.78 30.81
C PRO A 251 36.02 17.18 29.44
N GLU A 252 35.11 16.39 28.86
CA GLU A 252 35.32 15.74 27.57
C GLU A 252 35.24 16.69 26.37
N LEU A 253 34.76 17.93 26.57
CA LEU A 253 34.56 18.92 25.52
C LEU A 253 35.33 20.21 25.80
N PRO A 254 35.76 20.95 24.75
CA PRO A 254 36.42 22.24 24.95
C PRO A 254 35.53 23.21 25.74
N SER A 255 36.08 23.82 26.79
CA SER A 255 35.35 24.72 27.71
C SER A 255 34.80 25.99 27.06
N VAL A 256 35.25 26.31 25.85
CA VAL A 256 34.75 27.43 25.05
C VAL A 256 33.41 27.13 24.37
N LEU A 257 33.01 25.86 24.28
CA LEU A 257 31.75 25.47 23.66
C LEU A 257 30.59 25.64 24.63
N SER A 258 29.52 26.27 24.17
CA SER A 258 28.23 26.33 24.87
C SER A 258 27.15 25.48 24.19
N GLU A 259 27.39 25.09 22.94
CA GLU A 259 26.47 24.32 22.11
C GLU A 259 27.27 23.52 21.08
N ALA A 260 26.82 22.30 20.79
CA ALA A 260 27.40 21.43 19.78
C ALA A 260 26.31 20.61 19.08
N GLU A 261 26.61 20.18 17.86
CA GLU A 261 25.83 19.20 17.13
C GLU A 261 26.78 18.09 16.68
N LEU A 262 26.57 16.88 17.19
CA LEU A 262 27.45 15.73 16.93
C LEU A 262 26.66 14.60 16.30
N ARG A 263 27.32 13.77 15.50
CA ARG A 263 26.69 12.55 15.00
C ARG A 263 26.36 11.64 16.18
N VAL A 264 25.24 10.93 16.10
CA VAL A 264 24.79 9.99 17.14
C VAL A 264 25.87 8.99 17.47
N ASP A 265 26.52 8.41 16.46
CA ASP A 265 27.55 7.39 16.67
C ASP A 265 28.83 7.95 17.29
N GLU A 266 29.17 9.21 16.99
CA GLU A 266 30.28 9.92 17.64
C GLU A 266 29.95 10.24 19.10
N LEU A 267 28.75 10.78 19.36
CA LEU A 267 28.28 11.09 20.71
C LEU A 267 28.14 9.82 21.56
N ALA A 268 27.70 8.71 20.97
CA ALA A 268 27.62 7.41 21.65
C ALA A 268 28.99 6.90 22.14
N ARG A 269 30.06 7.24 21.42
CA ARG A 269 31.45 6.92 21.80
C ARG A 269 32.09 7.94 22.74
N LEU A 270 31.37 9.01 23.08
CA LEU A 270 31.82 10.10 23.95
C LEU A 270 30.93 10.18 25.20
N PRO A 271 31.14 9.31 26.21
CA PRO A 271 30.38 9.38 27.45
C PRO A 271 30.71 10.67 28.20
N LEU A 272 29.73 11.55 28.35
CA LEU A 272 29.90 12.82 29.05
C LEU A 272 29.77 12.64 30.57
N SER A 273 30.62 13.35 31.31
CA SER A 273 30.59 13.40 32.78
C SER A 273 29.46 14.31 33.30
N ILE A 274 28.22 13.91 33.03
CA ILE A 274 26.99 14.62 33.42
C ILE A 274 26.10 13.73 34.29
N SER A 275 25.24 14.34 35.12
CA SER A 275 24.22 13.66 35.91
C SER A 275 22.86 13.60 35.20
N ALA A 276 22.51 14.65 34.46
CA ALA A 276 21.19 14.80 33.84
C ALA A 276 21.25 15.33 32.39
N ALA A 277 20.27 14.93 31.58
CA ALA A 277 20.03 15.45 30.25
C ALA A 277 18.55 15.82 30.06
N PHE A 278 18.31 17.06 29.64
CA PHE A 278 16.97 17.61 29.41
C PHE A 278 16.65 17.58 27.91
N VAL A 279 15.64 16.81 27.48
CA VAL A 279 15.18 16.79 26.09
C VAL A 279 14.11 17.87 25.93
N VAL A 280 14.39 18.91 25.15
CA VAL A 280 13.54 20.10 25.01
C VAL A 280 13.07 20.23 23.56
N GLU A 281 11.75 20.17 23.33
CA GLU A 281 11.21 20.22 21.97
C GLU A 281 11.08 21.64 21.43
N ASN A 282 10.66 22.58 22.27
CA ASN A 282 10.44 23.94 21.86
C ASN A 282 11.77 24.68 21.69
N ARG A 283 12.04 25.21 20.50
CA ARG A 283 13.30 25.89 20.18
C ARG A 283 13.57 27.10 21.08
N ALA A 284 12.53 27.87 21.42
CA ALA A 284 12.69 29.04 22.28
C ALA A 284 13.08 28.61 23.70
N SER A 285 12.41 27.60 24.25
CA SER A 285 12.73 27.01 25.55
C SER A 285 14.13 26.40 25.58
N TYR A 286 14.53 25.71 24.52
CA TYR A 286 15.87 25.13 24.38
C TYR A 286 16.97 26.20 24.40
N LEU A 287 16.80 27.30 23.67
CA LEU A 287 17.76 28.40 23.63
C LEU A 287 17.78 29.22 24.93
N ALA A 288 16.64 29.33 25.62
CA ALA A 288 16.51 30.02 26.90
C ALA A 288 16.80 29.14 28.11
N PHE A 289 17.12 27.85 27.91
CA PHE A 289 17.27 26.89 28.99
C PHE A 289 18.37 27.36 29.99
N PRO A 290 18.07 27.37 31.30
CA PRO A 290 18.96 27.93 32.30
C PRO A 290 20.18 27.04 32.56
N HIS A 291 21.19 27.60 33.24
CA HIS A 291 22.31 26.83 33.79
C HIS A 291 21.78 25.80 34.79
N VAL A 292 22.26 24.56 34.67
CA VAL A 292 22.00 23.46 35.59
C VAL A 292 23.32 22.70 35.76
N PRO A 293 23.88 22.64 36.98
CA PRO A 293 25.17 21.97 37.23
C PRO A 293 25.18 20.53 36.74
N GLY A 294 26.26 20.13 36.06
CA GLY A 294 26.46 18.77 35.58
C GLY A 294 25.40 18.28 34.58
N ALA A 295 24.78 19.16 33.79
CA ALA A 295 23.72 18.77 32.86
C ALA A 295 23.91 19.32 31.43
N ILE A 296 23.16 18.72 30.50
CA ILE A 296 23.01 19.21 29.12
C ILE A 296 21.53 19.39 28.78
N ALA A 297 21.24 20.29 27.84
CA ALA A 297 19.95 20.34 27.18
C ALA A 297 20.09 19.79 25.75
N ILE A 298 19.28 18.82 25.37
CA ILE A 298 19.22 18.22 24.04
C ILE A 298 18.02 18.80 23.30
N PHE A 299 18.20 19.21 22.05
CA PHE A 299 17.11 19.73 21.24
C PHE A 299 16.31 18.57 20.61
N GLY A 300 15.00 18.51 20.88
CA GLY A 300 14.16 17.37 20.55
C GLY A 300 13.74 17.23 19.07
N GLU A 301 13.78 18.31 18.28
CA GLU A 301 13.41 18.41 16.84
C GLU A 301 12.22 17.53 16.32
N GLY A 302 11.32 17.05 17.19
CA GLY A 302 10.29 16.08 16.82
C GLY A 302 10.79 14.64 16.54
N PHE A 303 12.07 14.35 16.79
CA PHE A 303 12.70 13.02 16.63
C PHE A 303 13.10 12.38 18.00
N GLY A 304 12.75 13.07 19.09
CA GLY A 304 13.54 13.16 20.34
C GLY A 304 13.61 11.96 21.28
N VAL A 305 13.30 10.73 20.86
CA VAL A 305 13.52 9.54 21.72
C VAL A 305 14.24 8.43 20.97
N THR A 306 13.82 8.10 19.76
CA THR A 306 14.43 7.02 18.96
C THR A 306 15.88 7.30 18.58
N VAL A 307 16.23 8.57 18.36
CA VAL A 307 17.62 8.97 18.09
C VAL A 307 18.52 8.77 19.31
N LEU A 308 17.98 8.98 20.50
CA LEU A 308 18.72 8.88 21.76
C LEU A 308 18.99 7.43 22.18
N GLU A 309 18.20 6.46 21.69
CA GLU A 309 18.49 5.03 21.84
C GLU A 309 19.87 4.66 21.29
N GLY A 310 20.35 5.40 20.27
CA GLY A 310 21.68 5.24 19.71
C GLY A 310 22.82 5.72 20.60
N ILE A 311 22.56 6.28 21.78
CA ILE A 311 23.54 6.85 22.72
C ILE A 311 23.46 6.08 24.05
N PRO A 312 24.17 4.94 24.19
CA PRO A 312 23.92 4.00 25.29
C PRO A 312 24.20 4.58 26.68
N TRP A 313 25.15 5.51 26.80
CA TRP A 313 25.54 6.08 28.09
C TRP A 313 24.46 7.00 28.68
N LEU A 314 23.51 7.50 27.88
CA LEU A 314 22.36 8.25 28.40
C LEU A 314 21.44 7.40 29.28
N ALA A 315 21.42 6.07 29.09
CA ALA A 315 20.61 5.16 29.90
C ALA A 315 21.03 5.14 31.39
N CYS A 316 22.26 5.57 31.69
CA CYS A 316 22.78 5.67 33.05
C CYS A 316 22.65 7.08 33.64
N ARG A 317 21.94 8.01 32.98
CA ARG A 317 21.75 9.41 33.38
C ARG A 317 20.28 9.69 33.67
N GLU A 318 20.02 10.78 34.41
CA GLU A 318 18.65 11.27 34.56
C GLU A 318 18.19 11.92 33.26
N LEU A 319 17.21 11.31 32.59
CA LEU A 319 16.64 11.84 31.35
C LEU A 319 15.30 12.51 31.64
N VAL A 320 15.22 13.83 31.43
CA VAL A 320 14.00 14.62 31.67
C VAL A 320 13.48 15.13 30.33
N TYR A 321 12.27 14.73 29.96
CA TYR A 321 11.64 15.20 28.72
C TYR A 321 10.71 16.39 29.01
N TRP A 322 10.86 17.47 28.23
CA TRP A 322 10.07 18.69 28.28
C TRP A 322 9.55 19.04 26.88
N GLY A 323 8.34 18.56 26.58
CA GLY A 323 7.54 18.91 25.40
C GLY A 323 6.46 19.97 25.72
N ASP A 324 5.89 20.55 24.68
CA ASP A 324 4.69 21.40 24.80
C ASP A 324 3.45 20.50 25.10
N ILE A 325 2.58 20.90 26.04
CA ILE A 325 1.28 20.25 26.32
C ILE A 325 0.19 20.89 25.46
#